data_AF-A0A6I7LZ40-F1
#
_entry.id   AF-A0A6I7LZ40-F1
#
_cell.length_a   1.000
_cell.length_b   1.000
_cell.length_c   1.000
_cell.angle_alpha   90.00
_cell.angle_beta   90.00
_cell.angle_gamma   90.00
#
_symmetry.space_group_name_H-M   'P 1'
#
loop_
_entity.id
_entity.type
_entity.pdbx_description
1 polymer ?
#
loop_
_entity_poly.entity_id
_entity_poly.type
_entity_poly.pdbx_seq_one_letter_code
_entity_poly.pdbx_strand_id
1 'polypeptide(L)'
;MWVFRSILILIIIVIIIGFAVYNSGPSQTVDIDLIWAKRFAVPVITVVFWSFILGSLVSLLLFISVYLKQSDQLREANKSIKGLISEVTLLRNRPIEEAKDLLKKPGGTQE
;
A
#
# COMPACT_ATOMS: atom_id res chain seq x y z
N MET A 1 -0.35 -12.76 3.42
CA MET A 1 -1.20 -13.47 2.45
C MET A 1 -2.47 -12.69 2.23
N TRP A 2 -2.82 -12.36 0.98
CA TRP A 2 -4.00 -11.57 0.64
C TRP A 2 -5.31 -12.20 1.16
N VAL A 3 -5.41 -13.54 1.09
CA VAL A 3 -6.57 -14.31 1.57
C VAL A 3 -6.86 -14.09 3.06
N PHE A 4 -5.85 -14.20 3.93
CA PHE A 4 -6.03 -14.00 5.37
C PHE A 4 -6.52 -12.58 5.70
N ARG A 5 -6.00 -11.57 4.98
CA ARG A 5 -6.46 -10.18 5.13
C ARG A 5 -7.93 -10.05 4.73
N SER A 6 -8.34 -10.66 3.62
CA SER A 6 -9.74 -10.63 3.17
C SER A 6 -10.69 -11.31 4.15
N ILE A 7 -10.29 -12.44 4.74
CA ILE A 7 -11.08 -13.13 5.77
C ILE A 7 -11.24 -12.25 7.01
N LEU A 8 -10.16 -11.63 7.47
CA LEU A 8 -10.20 -10.75 8.64
C LEU A 8 -11.09 -9.52 8.41
N ILE A 9 -11.03 -8.92 7.22
CA ILE A 9 -11.92 -7.81 6.83
C ILE A 9 -13.39 -8.27 6.84
N LEU A 10 -13.68 -9.45 6.30
CA LEU A 10 -15.03 -10.02 6.31
C LEU A 10 -15.55 -10.20 7.75
N ILE A 11 -14.74 -10.76 8.64
CA ILE A 11 -15.09 -10.95 10.05
C ILE A 11 -15.41 -9.60 10.71
N ILE A 12 -14.57 -8.58 10.48
CA ILE A 12 -14.81 -7.23 11.00
C ILE A 12 -16.14 -6.66 10.49
N ILE A 13 -16.44 -6.80 9.20
CA ILE A 13 -17.70 -6.33 8.62
C ILE A 13 -18.89 -7.04 9.27
N VAL A 14 -18.82 -8.37 9.45
CA VAL A 14 -19.89 -9.14 10.11
C VAL A 14 -20.10 -8.68 11.55
N ILE A 15 -19.02 -8.42 12.31
CA ILE A 15 -19.10 -7.90 13.68
C ILE A 15 -19.76 -6.51 13.69
N ILE A 16 -19.39 -5.61 12.78
CA ILE A 16 -19.96 -4.26 12.68
C ILE A 16 -21.45 -4.33 12.35
N ILE A 17 -21.85 -5.16 11.38
CA ILE A 17 -23.25 -5.34 11.00
C ILE A 17 -24.04 -5.96 12.17
N GLY A 18 -23.50 -6.99 12.81
CA GLY A 18 -24.13 -7.62 13.97
C GLY A 18 -24.34 -6.62 15.12
N PHE A 19 -23.32 -5.81 15.41
CA PHE A 19 -23.42 -4.73 16.40
C PHE A 19 -24.49 -3.69 16.01
N ALA A 20 -24.52 -3.26 14.75
CA ALA A 20 -25.49 -2.31 14.24
C ALA A 20 -26.93 -2.81 14.35
N VAL A 21 -27.18 -4.06 13.95
CA VAL A 21 -28.51 -4.69 14.02
C VAL A 21 -28.94 -4.89 15.48
N TYR A 22 -28.06 -5.39 16.35
CA TYR A 22 -28.36 -5.57 17.77
C TYR A 22 -28.72 -4.24 18.46
N ASN A 23 -28.08 -3.15 18.07
CA ASN A 23 -28.30 -1.81 18.64
C ASN A 23 -29.25 -0.92 17.78
N SER A 24 -30.09 -1.51 16.94
CA SER A 24 -31.00 -0.77 16.04
C SER A 24 -32.33 -0.34 16.68
N GLY A 25 -32.60 -0.73 17.93
CA GLY A 25 -33.86 -0.45 18.62
C GLY A 25 -34.09 1.06 18.90
N PRO A 26 -35.35 1.53 18.97
CA PRO A 26 -35.68 2.95 19.18
C PRO A 26 -35.18 3.54 20.52
N SER A 27 -34.97 2.69 21.52
CA SER A 27 -34.44 3.07 22.84
C SER A 27 -32.92 3.06 22.93
N GLN A 28 -32.23 2.63 21.87
CA GLN A 28 -30.76 2.53 21.84
C GLN A 28 -30.19 3.84 21.33
N THR A 29 -30.01 4.79 22.25
CA THR A 29 -29.45 6.11 21.98
C THR A 29 -28.21 6.38 22.82
N VAL A 30 -27.34 7.23 22.30
CA VAL A 30 -26.12 7.70 22.95
C VAL A 30 -26.01 9.21 22.86
N ASP A 31 -25.41 9.79 23.90
CA ASP A 31 -25.04 11.19 23.89
C ASP A 31 -23.64 11.35 23.28
N ILE A 32 -23.50 12.31 22.37
CA ILE A 32 -22.27 12.59 21.65
C ILE A 32 -21.80 13.98 22.02
N ASP A 33 -20.62 14.04 22.63
CA ASP A 33 -19.92 15.28 22.92
C ASP A 33 -18.79 15.48 21.90
N LEU A 34 -19.10 16.16 20.80
CA LEU A 34 -18.06 16.61 19.87
C LEU A 34 -17.56 17.98 20.29
N ILE A 35 -16.28 18.27 19.99
CA ILE A 35 -15.60 19.55 20.27
C ILE A 35 -16.44 20.77 19.85
N TRP A 36 -17.24 20.65 18.79
CA TRP A 36 -18.05 21.73 18.21
C TRP A 36 -19.56 21.55 18.35
N ALA A 37 -20.03 20.40 18.85
CA ALA A 37 -21.45 20.08 18.90
C ALA A 37 -21.76 19.00 19.94
N LYS A 38 -22.65 19.32 20.88
CA LYS A 38 -23.25 18.33 21.78
C LYS A 38 -24.56 17.87 21.18
N ARG A 39 -24.73 16.57 21.02
CA ARG A 39 -25.96 15.93 20.54
C ARG A 39 -26.42 14.93 21.58
N PHE A 40 -27.69 15.00 21.97
CA PHE A 40 -28.28 14.11 22.94
C PHE A 40 -29.19 13.10 22.25
N ALA A 41 -29.29 11.91 22.83
CA ALA A 41 -30.18 10.83 22.39
C ALA A 41 -30.04 10.49 20.89
N VAL A 42 -28.82 10.41 20.38
CA VAL A 42 -28.55 10.03 18.99
C VAL A 42 -28.63 8.51 18.83
N PRO A 43 -29.39 7.97 17.86
CA PRO A 43 -29.46 6.52 17.66
C PRO A 43 -28.08 5.92 17.36
N VAL A 44 -27.70 4.86 18.06
CA VAL A 44 -26.36 4.23 17.93
C VAL A 44 -26.05 3.86 16.48
N ILE A 45 -27.06 3.38 15.74
CA ILE A 45 -26.94 3.02 14.32
C ILE A 45 -26.38 4.17 13.47
N THR A 46 -26.77 5.41 13.75
CA THR A 46 -26.32 6.58 12.97
C THR A 46 -24.85 6.88 13.24
N VAL A 47 -24.40 6.72 14.48
CA VAL A 47 -22.99 6.91 14.87
C VAL A 47 -22.12 5.87 14.19
N VAL A 48 -22.50 4.60 14.31
CA VAL A 48 -21.78 3.47 13.68
C VAL A 48 -21.67 3.66 12.17
N PHE A 49 -22.77 4.05 11.52
CA PHE A 49 -22.80 4.29 10.08
C PHE A 49 -21.82 5.40 9.66
N TRP A 50 -21.87 6.56 10.31
CA TRP A 50 -20.96 7.67 9.97
C TRP A 50 -19.50 7.37 10.31
N SER A 51 -19.23 6.66 11.42
CA SER A 51 -17.89 6.18 11.74
C SER A 51 -17.36 5.21 10.68
N PHE A 52 -18.20 4.30 10.19
CA PHE A 52 -17.83 3.37 9.13
C PHE A 52 -17.52 4.08 7.81
N ILE A 53 -18.33 5.06 7.41
CA ILE A 53 -18.08 5.88 6.21
C ILE A 53 -16.76 6.63 6.34
N LEU A 54 -16.55 7.34 7.45
CA LEU A 54 -15.32 8.11 7.66
C LEU A 54 -14.09 7.21 7.68
N GLY A 55 -14.15 6.08 8.39
CA GLY A 55 -13.06 5.09 8.41
C GLY A 55 -12.76 4.54 7.02
N SER A 56 -13.80 4.24 6.23
CA SER A 56 -13.65 3.76 4.85
C SER A 56 -13.02 4.80 3.94
N LEU A 57 -13.40 6.08 4.06
CA LEU A 57 -12.78 7.18 3.31
C LEU A 57 -11.30 7.36 3.67
N VAL A 58 -10.95 7.33 4.95
CA VAL A 58 -9.55 7.39 5.39
C VAL A 58 -8.76 6.21 4.85
N SER A 59 -9.32 4.99 4.91
CA SER A 59 -8.68 3.79 4.36
C SER A 59 -8.47 3.89 2.85
N LEU A 60 -9.44 4.44 2.11
CA LEU A 60 -9.33 4.68 0.68
C LEU A 60 -8.18 5.66 0.36
N LEU A 61 -8.08 6.77 1.09
CA LEU A 61 -7.00 7.73 0.91
C LEU A 61 -5.63 7.10 1.15
N LEU A 62 -5.48 6.33 2.25
CA LEU A 62 -4.25 5.60 2.53
C LEU A 62 -3.92 4.58 1.43
N PHE A 63 -4.93 3.86 0.93
CA PHE A 63 -4.75 2.91 -0.16
C PHE A 63 -4.24 3.61 -1.43
N ILE A 64 -4.85 4.72 -1.83
CA ILE A 64 -4.41 5.52 -2.99
C ILE A 64 -2.97 5.98 -2.80
N SER A 65 -2.62 6.54 -1.64
CA SER A 65 -1.24 7.00 -1.37
C SER A 65 -0.22 5.87 -1.48
N VAL A 66 -0.51 4.70 -0.91
CA VAL A 66 0.37 3.53 -0.98
C VAL A 66 0.46 2.99 -2.41
N TYR A 67 -0.66 2.94 -3.13
CA TYR A 67 -0.71 2.46 -4.50
C TYR A 67 0.15 3.32 -5.45
N LEU A 68 0.06 4.65 -5.32
CA LEU A 68 0.88 5.58 -6.11
C LEU A 68 2.37 5.37 -5.83
N LYS A 69 2.77 5.29 -4.56
CA LYS A 69 4.15 5.02 -4.16
C LYS A 69 4.66 3.70 -4.72
N GLN A 70 3.86 2.63 -4.66
CA GLN A 70 4.22 1.33 -5.20
C GLN A 70 4.34 1.37 -6.73
N SER A 71 3.48 2.12 -7.40
CA SER A 71 3.53 2.30 -8.86
C SER A 71 4.82 2.98 -9.31
N ASP A 72 5.25 4.02 -8.59
CA ASP A 72 6.52 4.70 -8.87
C ASP A 72 7.72 3.79 -8.63
N GLN A 73 7.74 3.07 -7.50
CA GLN A 73 8.78 2.08 -7.19
C GLN A 73 8.88 0.99 -8.26
N LEU A 74 7.74 0.51 -8.75
CA LEU A 74 7.70 -0.49 -9.82
C LEU A 74 8.24 0.08 -11.13
N ARG A 75 7.92 1.33 -11.46
CA ARG A 75 8.45 2.02 -12.64
C ARG A 75 9.96 2.17 -12.58
N GLU A 76 10.48 2.57 -11.43
CA GLU A 76 11.93 2.71 -11.20
C GLU A 76 12.64 1.36 -11.29
N ALA A 77 12.13 0.34 -10.60
CA ALA A 77 12.67 -1.02 -10.65
C ALA A 77 12.73 -1.56 -12.09
N ASN A 78 11.67 -1.37 -12.88
CA ASN A 78 11.64 -1.77 -14.28
C ASN A 78 12.63 -1.02 -15.16
N LYS A 79 12.88 0.27 -14.89
CA LYS A 79 13.92 1.04 -15.60
C LYS A 79 15.30 0.49 -15.28
N SER A 80 15.60 0.23 -14.01
CA SER A 80 16.87 -0.34 -13.59
C SER A 80 17.12 -1.72 -14.20
N ILE A 81 16.10 -2.58 -14.22
CA ILE A 81 16.18 -3.89 -14.89
C ILE A 81 16.51 -3.74 -16.37
N LYS A 82 15.83 -2.84 -17.08
CA LYS A 82 16.12 -2.59 -18.51
C LYS A 82 17.53 -2.05 -18.74
N GLY A 83 18.01 -1.15 -17.88
CA GLY A 83 19.37 -0.62 -17.93
C GLY A 83 20.40 -1.73 -17.76
N LEU A 84 20.26 -2.55 -16.72
CA LEU A 84 21.15 -3.69 -16.45
C LEU A 84 21.14 -4.72 -17.59
N ILE A 85 19.97 -5.04 -18.16
CA ILE A 85 19.86 -5.93 -19.32
C ILE A 85 20.61 -5.35 -20.53
N SER A 86 20.49 -4.05 -20.77
CA SER A 86 21.21 -3.35 -21.85
C SER A 86 22.73 -3.43 -21.64
N GLU A 87 23.21 -3.15 -20.43
CA GLU A 87 24.64 -3.24 -20.09
C GLU A 87 25.20 -4.64 -20.29
N VAL A 88 24.51 -5.67 -19.79
CA VAL A 88 24.91 -7.07 -19.99
C VAL A 88 24.94 -7.42 -21.48
N THR A 89 23.96 -6.95 -22.25
CA THR A 89 23.91 -7.20 -23.69
C THR A 89 25.06 -6.52 -24.42
N LEU A 90 25.40 -5.28 -24.06
CA LEU A 90 26.55 -4.57 -24.59
C LEU A 90 27.85 -5.28 -24.26
N LEU A 91 28.06 -5.68 -23.00
CA LEU A 91 29.26 -6.41 -22.56
C LEU A 91 29.40 -7.75 -23.29
N ARG A 92 28.30 -8.46 -23.54
CA ARG A 92 28.33 -9.74 -24.26
C ARG A 92 28.63 -9.58 -25.75
N ASN A 93 28.25 -8.45 -26.34
CA ASN A 93 28.40 -8.18 -27.77
C ASN A 93 29.61 -7.29 -28.09
N ARG A 94 30.47 -6.97 -27.11
CA ARG A 94 31.71 -6.24 -27.39
C ARG A 94 32.66 -7.12 -28.21
N PRO A 95 33.32 -6.55 -29.24
CA PRO A 95 34.27 -7.28 -30.07
C PRO A 95 35.43 -7.84 -29.22
N ILE A 96 35.84 -9.07 -29.52
CA ILE A 96 36.82 -9.86 -28.76
C ILE A 96 38.19 -9.16 -28.66
N GLU A 97 38.52 -8.25 -29.60
CA GLU A 97 39.75 -7.45 -29.58
C GLU A 97 39.85 -6.53 -28.35
N GLU A 98 38.77 -5.85 -27.94
CA GLU A 98 38.80 -4.98 -26.75
C GLU A 98 38.94 -5.79 -25.45
N ALA A 99 38.36 -6.99 -25.38
CA ALA A 99 38.49 -7.89 -24.24
C ALA A 99 39.92 -8.47 -24.13
N LYS A 100 40.58 -8.70 -25.27
CA LYS A 100 41.98 -9.14 -25.31
C LYS A 100 42.94 -8.06 -24.80
N ASP A 101 42.75 -6.79 -25.15
CA ASP A 101 43.64 -5.71 -24.69
C ASP A 101 43.59 -5.48 -23.17
N LEU A 102 42.44 -5.73 -22.53
CA LEU A 102 42.32 -5.69 -21.07
C LEU A 102 43.02 -6.87 -20.38
N LEU A 103 43.02 -8.05 -21.01
CA LEU A 103 43.75 -9.23 -20.54
C LEU A 103 45.26 -9.16 -20.84
N LYS A 104 45.68 -8.30 -21.79
CA LYS A 104 47.06 -8.10 -22.20
C LYS A 104 47.82 -7.05 -21.37
N LYS A 105 47.21 -6.53 -20.29
CA LYS A 105 47.91 -5.78 -19.25
C LYS A 105 48.33 -6.73 -18.12
N PRO A 106 49.46 -7.45 -18.22
CA PRO A 106 50.13 -7.96 -17.03
C PRO A 106 50.75 -6.78 -16.29
N GLY A 107 50.85 -6.88 -14.97
CA GLY A 107 51.36 -5.85 -14.08
C GLY A 107 52.65 -5.19 -14.57
N GLY A 108 52.53 -3.96 -15.05
CA GLY A 108 53.63 -3.03 -15.19
C GLY A 108 53.92 -2.38 -13.85
N THR A 109 54.65 -3.10 -13.00
CA THR A 109 55.51 -2.49 -11.98
C THR A 109 56.47 -1.57 -12.69
N GLN A 110 56.33 -0.24 -12.52
CA GLN A 110 57.43 0.72 -12.59
C GLN A 110 57.06 1.93 -11.73
N GLU A 111 57.31 1.82 -10.43
CA GLU A 111 58.21 2.72 -9.69
C GLU A 111 59.08 1.87 -8.76
#